data_AF-A0A352S966-F1
#
_entry.id   AF-A0A352S966-F1
#
_cell.length_a   1.000
_cell.length_b   1.000
_cell.length_c   1.000
_cell.angle_alpha   90.00
_cell.angle_beta   90.00
_cell.angle_gamma   90.00
#
_symmetry.space_group_name_H-M   'P 1'
#
loop_
_entity.id
_entity.type
_entity.pdbx_description
1 polymer ?
#
loop_
_entity_poly.entity_id
_entity_poly.type
_entity_poly.pdbx_seq_one_letter_code
_entity_poly.pdbx_strand_id
1 'polypeptide(L)'
;DDLQALRADVEQIKARQTATRTAASARPRPQNQPTAARPEPPPLPFHVAGAELRAGQRSVSVAPNDGDFAPDQLQVLLPGDSVGPWRLQAVEGNTAVFQAGDQTRRVAIP
;
A
#
# COMPACT_ATOMS: atom_id res chain seq x y z
N ASP A 1 4.17 -16.42 30.29
CA ASP A 1 2.95 -15.59 30.21
C ASP A 1 2.98 -14.70 28.96
N ASP A 2 4.08 -14.00 28.72
CA ASP A 2 4.26 -13.00 27.66
C ASP A 2 4.08 -13.54 26.24
N LEU A 3 4.58 -14.75 25.96
CA LEU A 3 4.37 -15.40 24.66
C LEU A 3 2.90 -15.72 24.39
N GLN A 4 2.10 -15.93 25.46
CA GLN A 4 0.66 -16.15 25.34
C GLN A 4 -0.12 -14.86 25.08
N ALA A 5 0.33 -13.74 25.67
CA ALA A 5 -0.22 -12.43 25.39
C ALA A 5 0.08 -11.99 23.95
N LEU A 6 1.33 -12.15 23.49
CA LEU A 6 1.72 -11.74 22.14
C LEU A 6 0.93 -12.48 21.03
N ARG A 7 0.70 -13.79 21.21
CA ARG A 7 -0.11 -14.57 20.27
C ARG A 7 -1.59 -14.18 20.31
N ALA A 8 -2.13 -13.77 21.47
CA ALA A 8 -3.49 -13.26 21.55
C ALA A 8 -3.64 -11.92 20.82
N ASP A 9 -2.66 -11.02 20.98
CA ASP A 9 -2.64 -9.72 20.29
C ASP A 9 -2.52 -9.88 18.78
N VAL A 10 -1.66 -10.79 18.29
CA VAL A 10 -1.53 -11.10 16.86
C VAL A 10 -2.83 -11.66 16.29
N GLU A 11 -3.50 -12.58 16.99
CA GLU A 11 -4.78 -13.12 16.54
C GLU A 11 -5.89 -12.07 16.56
N GLN A 12 -5.87 -11.14 17.52
CA GLN A 12 -6.80 -10.01 17.54
C GLN A 12 -6.57 -9.05 16.37
N ILE A 13 -5.31 -8.77 16.03
CA ILE A 13 -4.95 -7.94 14.86
C ILE A 13 -5.40 -8.63 13.57
N LYS A 14 -5.14 -9.93 13.40
CA LYS A 14 -5.59 -10.71 12.24
C LYS A 14 -7.11 -10.77 12.13
N ALA A 15 -7.82 -10.93 13.25
CA ALA A 15 -9.29 -10.95 13.28
C ALA A 15 -9.86 -9.59 12.85
N ARG A 16 -9.28 -8.49 13.32
CA ARG A 16 -9.66 -7.13 12.91
C ARG A 16 -9.39 -6.88 11.42
N GLN A 17 -8.24 -7.33 10.90
CA GLN A 17 -7.91 -7.26 9.47
C GLN A 17 -8.81 -8.14 8.60
N THR A 18 -9.22 -9.30 9.11
CA THR A 18 -10.17 -10.19 8.41
C THR A 18 -11.56 -9.57 8.39
N ALA A 19 -12.00 -8.97 9.50
CA ALA A 19 -13.28 -8.27 9.62
C ALA A 19 -13.36 -7.02 8.72
N THR A 20 -12.26 -6.27 8.57
CA THR A 20 -12.21 -5.15 7.59
C THR A 20 -12.21 -5.66 6.15
N ARG A 21 -11.62 -6.83 5.86
CA ARG A 21 -11.67 -7.47 4.54
C ARG A 21 -13.06 -8.03 4.19
N THR A 22 -13.78 -8.62 5.13
CA THR A 22 -15.17 -9.08 4.92
C THR A 22 -16.15 -7.91 4.82
N ALA A 23 -15.94 -6.81 5.55
CA ALA A 23 -16.72 -5.57 5.37
C ALA A 23 -16.46 -4.88 4.02
N ALA A 24 -15.28 -5.07 3.41
CA ALA A 24 -14.96 -4.57 2.07
C ALA A 24 -15.54 -5.43 0.93
N SER A 25 -16.13 -6.60 1.23
CA SER A 25 -16.68 -7.53 0.23
C SER A 25 -18.17 -7.32 -0.08
N ALA A 26 -18.78 -6.26 0.45
CA ALA A 26 -20.16 -5.90 0.16
C ALA A 26 -20.33 -4.40 -0.04
N ARG A 27 -19.64 -3.83 -1.04
CA ARG A 27 -20.15 -2.60 -1.67
C ARG A 27 -20.17 -2.78 -3.19
N PRO A 28 -21.34 -2.66 -3.83
CA PRO A 28 -21.38 -2.56 -5.28
C PRO A 28 -20.54 -1.35 -5.69
N ARG A 29 -19.69 -1.55 -6.71
CA ARG A 29 -18.93 -0.51 -7.38
C ARG A 29 -19.90 0.63 -7.72
N PRO A 30 -19.73 1.87 -7.22
CA PRO A 30 -20.45 2.97 -7.83
C PRO A 30 -19.90 3.11 -9.26
N GLN A 31 -20.76 2.74 -10.19
CA GLN A 31 -20.65 2.99 -11.61
C GLN A 31 -20.31 4.48 -11.80
N ASN A 32 -19.35 4.76 -12.68
CA ASN A 32 -18.89 6.10 -13.06
C ASN A 32 -20.05 7.11 -13.08
N GLN A 33 -20.19 7.86 -11.99
CA GLN A 33 -20.97 9.09 -11.97
C GLN A 33 -19.97 10.22 -12.18
N PRO A 34 -20.27 11.23 -13.02
CA PRO A 34 -19.34 12.33 -13.25
C PRO A 34 -19.29 13.17 -11.97
N THR A 35 -18.41 12.76 -11.05
CA THR A 35 -18.06 13.50 -9.86
C THR A 35 -17.28 14.72 -10.35
N ALA A 36 -17.76 15.91 -9.99
CA ALA A 36 -17.03 17.16 -10.12
C ALA A 36 -15.54 16.92 -9.85
N ALA A 37 -14.68 17.32 -10.80
CA ALA A 37 -13.28 16.95 -10.84
C ALA A 37 -12.62 17.12 -9.46
N ARG A 38 -12.49 16.01 -8.73
CA ARG A 38 -11.68 15.98 -7.51
C ARG A 38 -10.27 16.39 -7.96
N PRO A 39 -9.57 17.27 -7.22
CA PRO A 39 -8.22 17.68 -7.58
C PRO A 39 -7.38 16.44 -7.94
N GLU A 40 -6.64 16.51 -9.04
CA GLU A 40 -5.78 15.41 -9.45
C GLU A 40 -4.79 15.08 -8.32
N PRO A 41 -4.52 13.79 -8.05
CA PRO A 41 -3.54 13.45 -7.03
C PRO A 41 -2.16 14.00 -7.38
N PRO A 42 -1.40 14.52 -6.41
CA PRO A 42 -0.05 14.99 -6.67
C PRO A 42 0.76 13.86 -7.34
N PRO A 43 1.70 14.16 -8.24
CA PRO A 43 2.56 13.12 -8.81
C PRO A 43 3.25 12.32 -7.69
N LEU A 44 3.51 11.03 -7.92
CA LEU A 44 4.36 10.27 -7.02
C LEU A 44 5.80 10.81 -7.20
N PRO A 45 6.51 11.16 -6.12
CA PRO A 45 7.89 11.64 -6.23
C PRO A 45 8.90 10.51 -6.49
N PHE A 46 8.41 9.29 -6.73
CA PHE A 46 9.17 8.07 -6.95
C PHE A 46 8.44 7.19 -7.98
N HIS A 47 9.18 6.25 -8.54
CA HIS A 47 8.62 5.16 -9.32
C HIS A 47 8.80 3.83 -8.57
N VAL A 48 7.98 2.83 -8.93
CA VAL A 48 8.07 1.49 -8.37
C VAL A 48 9.09 0.70 -9.17
N ALA A 49 10.16 0.24 -8.51
CA ALA A 49 11.22 -0.57 -9.12
C ALA A 49 10.87 -2.07 -9.11
N GLY A 50 10.13 -2.55 -8.11
CA GLY A 50 9.75 -3.95 -8.00
C GLY A 50 9.02 -4.30 -6.70
N ALA A 51 8.68 -5.58 -6.53
CA ALA A 51 8.06 -6.08 -5.31
C ALA A 51 8.60 -7.46 -4.92
N GLU A 52 8.57 -7.75 -3.62
CA GLU A 52 9.11 -8.99 -3.05
C GLU A 52 8.41 -9.38 -1.75
N LEU A 53 8.64 -10.62 -1.30
CA LEU A 53 8.16 -11.12 0.00
C LEU A 53 9.27 -11.01 1.05
N ARG A 54 9.01 -10.26 2.11
CA ARG A 54 9.88 -10.11 3.29
C ARG A 54 9.17 -10.63 4.53
N ALA A 55 9.71 -11.67 5.15
CA ALA A 55 9.11 -12.33 6.32
C ALA A 55 7.62 -12.70 6.13
N GLY A 56 7.24 -13.12 4.91
CA GLY A 56 5.86 -13.46 4.57
C GLY A 56 4.96 -12.26 4.23
N GLN A 57 5.46 -11.02 4.33
CA GLN A 57 4.75 -9.80 3.98
C GLN A 57 5.22 -9.27 2.61
N ARG A 58 4.29 -8.83 1.77
CA ARG A 58 4.63 -8.18 0.50
C ARG A 58 5.18 -6.78 0.75
N SER A 59 6.27 -6.45 0.08
CA SER A 59 6.94 -5.15 0.10
C SER A 59 7.17 -4.64 -1.31
N VAL A 60 7.35 -3.32 -1.44
CA VAL A 60 7.65 -2.64 -2.71
C VAL A 60 8.97 -1.92 -2.57
N SER A 61 9.82 -2.03 -3.57
CA SER A 61 11.01 -1.17 -3.68
C SER A 61 10.69 0.02 -4.57
N VAL A 62 11.00 1.23 -4.10
CA VAL A 62 10.79 2.48 -4.83
C VAL A 62 12.11 3.21 -5.02
N ALA A 63 12.22 3.93 -6.13
CA ALA A 63 13.39 4.74 -6.47
C ALA A 63 12.98 6.17 -6.87
N PRO A 64 13.88 7.16 -6.72
CA PRO A 64 13.64 8.51 -7.21
C PRO A 64 13.24 8.53 -8.70
N ASN A 65 12.53 9.57 -9.12
CA ASN A 65 12.14 9.72 -10.53
C ASN A 65 13.30 10.14 -11.46
N ASP A 66 14.47 10.47 -10.93
CA ASP A 66 15.58 11.14 -11.64
C ASP A 66 16.37 10.25 -12.61
N GLY A 67 15.73 9.25 -13.23
CA GLY A 67 16.36 8.33 -14.18
C GLY A 67 17.04 7.15 -13.49
N ASP A 68 18.26 6.82 -13.93
CA ASP A 68 19.03 5.72 -13.35
C ASP A 68 19.31 5.98 -11.87
N PHE A 69 19.08 4.96 -11.04
CA PHE A 69 19.30 5.02 -9.60
C PHE A 69 20.30 3.93 -9.19
N ALA A 70 21.12 4.25 -8.19
CA ALA A 70 22.01 3.27 -7.57
C ALA A 70 21.22 2.39 -6.57
N PRO A 71 21.64 1.13 -6.32
CA PRO A 71 20.88 0.22 -5.45
C PRO A 71 20.68 0.72 -4.01
N ASP A 72 21.58 1.56 -3.50
CA ASP A 72 21.49 2.19 -2.18
C ASP A 72 20.46 3.32 -2.10
N GLN A 73 19.95 3.79 -3.25
CA GLN A 73 18.87 4.77 -3.34
C GLN A 73 17.47 4.12 -3.34
N LEU A 74 17.39 2.79 -3.39
CA LEU A 74 16.13 2.06 -3.29
C LEU A 74 15.63 2.06 -1.84
N GLN A 75 14.41 2.54 -1.65
CA GLN A 75 13.71 2.40 -0.38
C GLN A 75 12.72 1.24 -0.45
N VAL A 76 12.79 0.33 0.52
CA VAL A 76 11.80 -0.74 0.69
C VAL A 76 10.65 -0.23 1.55
N LEU A 77 9.43 -0.43 1.07
CA LEU A 77 8.18 -0.06 1.74
C LEU A 77 7.37 -1.31 2.05
N LEU A 78 6.94 -1.41 3.30
CA LEU A 78 5.91 -2.31 3.78
C LEU A 78 4.55 -1.58 3.83
N PRO A 79 3.42 -2.30 3.80
CA PRO A 79 2.11 -1.71 4.07
C PRO A 79 2.13 -0.91 5.39
N GLY A 80 1.81 0.38 5.31
CA GLY A 80 1.90 1.34 6.41
C GLY A 80 3.02 2.36 6.27
N ASP A 81 4.10 2.02 5.55
CA ASP A 81 5.23 2.92 5.32
C ASP A 81 4.86 4.06 4.39
N SER A 82 5.54 5.20 4.52
CA SER A 82 5.23 6.42 3.79
C SER A 82 6.47 7.06 3.15
N VAL A 83 6.30 7.62 1.96
CA VAL A 83 7.29 8.46 1.26
C VAL A 83 6.62 9.77 0.91
N GLY A 84 7.03 10.84 1.61
CA GLY A 84 6.30 12.11 1.58
C GLY A 84 4.84 11.90 2.03
N PRO A 85 3.83 12.41 1.29
CA PRO A 85 2.43 12.26 1.65
C PRO A 85 1.85 10.88 1.30
N TRP A 86 2.61 10.03 0.59
CA TRP A 86 2.11 8.77 0.04
C TRP A 86 2.43 7.60 0.96
N ARG A 87 1.39 6.97 1.51
CA ARG A 87 1.49 5.73 2.29
C ARG A 87 1.21 4.52 1.41
N LEU A 88 2.04 3.49 1.49
CA LEU A 88 1.75 2.19 0.88
C LEU A 88 0.63 1.51 1.69
N GLN A 89 -0.51 1.29 1.07
CA GLN A 89 -1.66 0.66 1.72
C GLN A 89 -1.61 -0.86 1.58
N ALA A 90 -1.29 -1.35 0.38
CA ALA A 90 -1.25 -2.78 0.08
C ALA A 90 -0.48 -3.06 -1.22
N VAL A 91 -0.08 -4.32 -1.37
CA VAL A 91 0.41 -4.88 -2.64
C VAL A 91 -0.59 -5.96 -3.08
N GLU A 92 -1.36 -5.67 -4.13
CA GLU A 92 -2.44 -6.49 -4.65
C GLU A 92 -2.04 -7.09 -6.01
N GLY A 93 -1.71 -8.39 -6.05
CA GLY A 93 -1.21 -9.02 -7.27
C GLY A 93 0.07 -8.34 -7.77
N ASN A 94 0.00 -7.71 -8.96
CA ASN A 94 1.07 -6.92 -9.55
C ASN A 94 0.83 -5.40 -9.44
N THR A 95 0.08 -4.96 -8.43
CA THR A 95 -0.26 -3.55 -8.23
C THR A 95 0.07 -3.09 -6.82
N ALA A 96 0.82 -2.01 -6.70
CA ALA A 96 1.00 -1.29 -5.44
C ALA A 96 -0.10 -0.23 -5.28
N VAL A 97 -0.71 -0.15 -4.11
CA VAL A 97 -1.77 0.83 -3.80
C VAL A 97 -1.22 1.85 -2.82
N PHE A 98 -1.13 3.10 -3.25
CA PHE A 98 -0.69 4.22 -2.43
C PHE A 98 -1.85 5.15 -2.08
N GLN A 99 -1.81 5.75 -0.90
CA GLN A 99 -2.78 6.75 -0.46
C GLN A 99 -2.09 8.05 -0.02
N ALA A 100 -2.64 9.18 -0.43
CA ALA A 100 -2.30 10.51 0.11
C ALA A 100 -3.61 11.22 0.50
N GLY A 101 -3.87 11.35 1.79
CA GLY A 101 -5.17 11.81 2.28
C GLY A 101 -6.33 10.95 1.75
N ASP A 102 -7.31 11.57 1.11
CA ASP A 102 -8.46 10.88 0.52
C ASP A 102 -8.22 10.40 -0.93
N GLN A 103 -6.99 10.54 -1.44
CA GLN A 103 -6.64 10.13 -2.79
C GLN A 103 -5.94 8.78 -2.77
N THR A 104 -6.36 7.89 -3.66
CA THR A 104 -5.72 6.57 -3.86
C THR A 104 -5.14 6.52 -5.26
N ARG A 105 -3.89 6.04 -5.36
CA ARG A 105 -3.21 5.79 -6.63
C ARG A 105 -2.78 4.33 -6.71
N ARG A 106 -3.08 3.70 -7.84
CA ARG A 106 -2.69 2.32 -8.15
C ARG A 106 -1.55 2.36 -9.15
N VAL A 107 -0.44 1.70 -8.84
CA VAL A 107 0.78 1.68 -9.66
C VAL A 107 1.07 0.24 -10.04
N ALA A 108 1.26 -0.01 -11.33
CA ALA A 108 1.72 -1.33 -11.79
C ALA A 108 3.15 -1.56 -11.31
N ILE A 109 3.39 -2.75 -10.79
CA ILE A 109 4.75 -3.22 -10.50
C ILE A 109 5.29 -3.79 -11.83
N PRO A 110 6.50 -3.40 -12.27
CA PRO A 110 7.11 -3.94 -13.49
C PRO A 110 7.48 -5.43 -13.36
#